data_AF-A0A7C3DS62-F1
#
_entry.id   AF-A0A7C3DS62-F1
#
_cell.length_a   1.000
_cell.length_b   1.000
_cell.length_c   1.000
_cell.angle_alpha   90.00
_cell.angle_beta   90.00
_cell.angle_gamma   90.00
#
_symmetry.space_group_name_H-M   'P 1'
#
loop_
_entity.id
_entity.type
_entity.pdbx_description
1 polymer ?
#
loop_
_entity_poly.entity_id
_entity_poly.type
_entity_poly.pdbx_seq_one_letter_code
_entity_poly.pdbx_strand_id
1 'polypeptide(L)'
;AILRFPAVLLRNSTERPEAVDKGSIVIGGYTAESLSQSIALATEFFDGRDHRPADYGDENVSAKVVKIIQGYTPIVNMVIWYK
;
A
#
# COMPACT_ATOMS: atom_id res chain seq x y z
N ALA A 1 7.20 -3.39 2.48
CA ALA A 1 6.35 -2.88 3.58
C ALA A 1 6.06 -3.94 4.67
N ILE A 2 5.00 -4.77 4.58
CA ILE A 2 4.53 -5.58 5.73
C ILE A 2 5.55 -6.61 6.23
N LEU A 3 6.09 -7.40 5.31
CA LEU A 3 7.02 -8.49 5.61
C LEU A 3 8.49 -8.05 5.66
N ARG A 4 8.76 -6.74 5.56
CA ARG A 4 10.11 -6.14 5.68
C ARG A 4 11.18 -6.82 4.81
N PHE A 5 10.96 -6.84 3.51
CA PHE A 5 11.97 -7.28 2.52
C PHE A 5 12.23 -6.16 1.50
N PRO A 6 13.43 -6.10 0.90
CA PRO A 6 13.72 -5.18 -0.18
C PRO A 6 12.86 -5.51 -1.41
N ALA A 7 12.12 -4.54 -1.93
CA ALA A 7 11.13 -4.76 -2.98
C ALA A 7 11.33 -3.80 -4.16
N VAL A 8 11.23 -4.35 -5.37
CA VAL A 8 11.25 -3.59 -6.63
C VAL A 8 9.94 -3.83 -7.39
N LEU A 9 9.29 -2.75 -7.82
CA LEU A 9 8.05 -2.80 -8.57
C LEU A 9 8.35 -2.84 -10.08
N LEU A 10 7.94 -3.90 -10.77
CA LEU A 10 8.06 -4.03 -12.23
C LEU A 10 6.91 -3.29 -12.95
N ARG A 11 6.82 -1.98 -12.72
CA ARG A 11 5.82 -1.06 -13.29
C ARG A 11 6.44 0.34 -13.37
N ASN A 12 5.89 1.21 -14.22
CA ASN A 12 6.27 2.63 -14.29
C ASN A 12 5.45 3.53 -13.36
N SER A 13 4.42 2.98 -12.70
CA SER A 13 3.53 3.72 -11.82
C SER A 13 2.96 2.82 -10.73
N THR A 14 2.47 3.44 -9.67
CA THR A 14 1.81 2.77 -8.54
C THR A 14 0.65 3.62 -8.03
N GLU A 15 -0.43 2.97 -7.66
CA GLU A 15 -1.56 3.52 -6.90
C GLU A 15 -1.31 3.56 -5.39
N ARG A 16 -0.10 3.17 -4.96
CA ARG A 16 0.36 3.14 -3.56
C ARG A 16 1.54 4.09 -3.34
N PRO A 17 1.38 5.42 -3.53
CA PRO A 17 2.45 6.39 -3.34
C PRO A 17 3.04 6.34 -1.92
N GLU A 18 2.21 6.04 -0.92
CA GLU A 18 2.61 5.93 0.48
C GLU A 18 3.71 4.88 0.71
N ALA A 19 3.74 3.81 -0.10
CA ALA A 19 4.74 2.76 0.00
C ALA A 19 6.11 3.23 -0.54
N VAL A 20 6.11 4.14 -1.52
CA VAL A 20 7.30 4.78 -2.10
C VAL A 20 7.81 5.87 -1.16
N ASP A 21 6.92 6.71 -0.63
CA ASP A 21 7.26 7.79 0.31
C ASP A 21 7.94 7.27 1.59
N LYS A 22 7.57 6.06 2.03
CA LYS A 22 8.21 5.38 3.15
C LYS A 22 9.52 4.66 2.80
N GLY A 23 9.93 4.68 1.54
CA GLY A 23 11.12 3.96 1.06
C GLY A 23 10.99 2.44 1.13
N SER A 24 9.76 1.92 1.22
CA SER A 24 9.51 0.50 1.45
C SER A 24 9.56 -0.34 0.16
N ILE A 25 9.54 0.33 -1.00
CA ILE A 25 9.62 -0.22 -2.36
C ILE A 25 10.38 0.78 -3.24
N VAL A 26 11.11 0.27 -4.25
CA VAL A 26 11.68 1.07 -5.35
C VAL A 26 10.89 0.82 -6.63
N ILE A 27 10.56 1.87 -7.40
CA ILE A 27 9.94 1.71 -8.73
C ILE A 27 11.04 1.33 -9.72
N GLY A 28 10.91 0.15 -10.34
CA GLY A 28 11.94 -0.41 -11.22
C GLY A 28 11.66 -0.28 -12.71
N GLY A 29 10.45 0.07 -13.14
CA GLY A 29 10.10 0.15 -14.55
C GLY A 29 10.06 -1.22 -15.24
N TYR A 30 10.41 -1.27 -16.53
CA TYR A 30 10.29 -2.47 -17.38
C TYR A 30 11.55 -2.79 -18.20
N THR A 31 12.60 -1.98 -18.12
CA THR A 31 13.86 -2.25 -18.82
C THR A 31 14.82 -3.02 -17.91
N ALA A 32 15.67 -3.87 -18.51
CA ALA A 32 16.65 -4.65 -17.75
C ALA A 32 17.64 -3.75 -16.98
N GLU A 33 18.02 -2.61 -17.56
CA GLU A 33 18.91 -1.63 -16.93
C GLU A 33 18.26 -0.99 -15.70
N SER A 34 17.03 -0.48 -15.83
CA SER A 34 16.29 0.15 -14.72
C SER A 34 16.05 -0.85 -13.59
N LEU A 35 15.63 -2.08 -13.93
CA LEU A 35 15.43 -3.13 -12.94
C LEU A 35 16.74 -3.47 -12.20
N SER A 36 17.85 -3.59 -12.91
CA SER A 36 19.15 -3.89 -12.29
C SER A 36 19.60 -2.80 -11.31
N GLN A 37 19.44 -1.53 -11.69
CA GLN A 37 19.75 -0.37 -10.83
C GLN A 37 18.83 -0.35 -9.59
N SER A 38 17.53 -0.58 -9.77
CA SER A 38 16.58 -0.58 -8.66
C SER A 38 16.78 -1.75 -7.70
N ILE A 39 17.18 -2.93 -8.19
CA ILE A 39 17.52 -4.07 -7.34
C ILE A 39 18.74 -3.72 -6.47
N ALA A 40 19.80 -3.19 -7.08
CA ALA A 40 21.00 -2.77 -6.34
C ALA A 40 20.62 -1.78 -5.23
N LEU A 41 19.89 -0.72 -5.57
CA LEU A 41 19.43 0.30 -4.62
C LEU A 41 18.58 -0.29 -3.48
N ALA A 42 17.59 -1.13 -3.82
CA ALA A 42 16.69 -1.72 -2.84
C ALA A 42 17.45 -2.64 -1.85
N THR A 43 18.46 -3.36 -2.31
CA THR A 43 19.27 -4.24 -1.46
C THR A 43 20.32 -3.50 -0.64
N GLU A 44 20.95 -2.46 -1.20
CA GLU A 44 22.01 -1.69 -0.53
C GLU A 44 21.46 -0.88 0.65
N PHE A 45 20.30 -0.25 0.47
CA PHE A 45 19.68 0.60 1.50
C PHE A 45 18.72 -0.16 2.43
N PHE A 46 18.69 -1.50 2.36
CA PHE A 46 17.84 -2.29 3.23
C PHE A 46 18.43 -2.37 4.65
N ASP A 47 17.72 -1.80 5.62
CA ASP A 47 18.15 -1.73 7.02
C ASP A 47 17.38 -2.69 7.97
N GLY A 48 16.46 -3.49 7.43
CA GLY A 48 15.61 -4.41 8.19
C GLY A 48 14.56 -3.74 9.10
N ARG A 49 14.48 -2.40 9.11
CA ARG A 49 13.53 -1.66 9.94
C ARG A 49 12.14 -1.65 9.33
N ASP A 50 11.19 -1.25 10.17
CA ASP A 50 9.79 -1.18 9.81
C ASP A 50 9.47 0.11 9.04
N HIS A 51 9.47 0.01 7.72
CA HIS A 51 9.09 1.08 6.80
C HIS A 51 7.65 0.93 6.29
N ARG A 52 6.74 0.31 7.07
CA ARG A 52 5.34 0.19 6.68
C ARG A 52 4.66 1.58 6.64
N PRO A 53 3.90 1.90 5.58
CA PRO A 53 2.94 3.00 5.63
C PRO A 53 2.00 2.86 6.83
N ALA A 54 1.67 3.98 7.47
CA ALA A 54 0.81 3.97 8.66
C ALA A 54 -0.55 3.34 8.39
N ASP A 55 -1.11 3.59 7.19
CA ASP A 55 -2.40 3.05 6.74
C ASP A 55 -2.40 1.52 6.57
N TYR A 56 -1.23 0.87 6.58
CA TYR A 56 -1.12 -0.60 6.49
C TYR A 56 -1.10 -1.26 7.87
N GLY A 57 -1.13 -0.47 8.95
CA GLY A 57 -1.04 -0.94 10.33
C GLY A 57 -2.37 -1.37 10.96
N ASP A 58 -3.48 -1.22 10.24
CA ASP A 58 -4.81 -1.55 10.77
C ASP A 58 -5.04 -3.07 10.90
N GLU A 59 -5.19 -3.56 12.14
CA GLU A 59 -5.40 -4.99 12.41
C GLU A 59 -6.89 -5.39 12.52
N ASN A 60 -7.80 -4.42 12.63
CA ASN A 60 -9.22 -4.63 12.90
C ASN A 60 -10.15 -4.27 11.74
N VAL A 61 -9.65 -4.38 10.50
CA VAL A 61 -10.37 -3.98 9.28
C VAL A 61 -11.75 -4.65 9.17
N SER A 62 -11.86 -5.94 9.49
CA SER A 62 -13.13 -6.68 9.45
C SER A 62 -14.21 -6.05 10.34
N ALA A 63 -13.86 -5.71 11.58
CA ALA A 63 -14.76 -5.05 12.51
C ALA A 63 -15.14 -3.63 12.06
N LYS A 64 -14.20 -2.87 11.46
CA LYS A 64 -14.48 -1.55 10.88
C LYS A 64 -15.50 -1.64 9.76
N VAL A 65 -15.32 -2.59 8.83
CA VAL A 65 -16.22 -2.79 7.69
C VAL A 65 -17.64 -3.14 8.15
N VAL A 66 -17.81 -4.07 9.09
CA VAL A 66 -19.14 -4.43 9.63
C VAL A 66 -19.84 -3.21 10.23
N LYS A 67 -19.13 -2.40 11.03
CA LYS A 67 -19.67 -1.18 11.63
C LYS A 67 -20.08 -0.14 10.58
N ILE A 68 -19.28 0.03 9.54
CA ILE A 68 -19.58 0.95 8.42
C ILE A 68 -20.84 0.50 7.68
N ILE A 69 -20.93 -0.78 7.31
CA ILE A 69 -22.12 -1.31 6.61
C ILE A 69 -23.37 -1.09 7.46
N GLN A 70 -23.33 -1.51 8.73
CA GLN A 70 -24.47 -1.35 9.64
C GLN A 70 -24.87 0.12 9.80
N GLY A 71 -23.90 1.03 9.96
CA GLY A 71 -24.15 2.45 10.20
C GLY A 71 -24.67 3.20 8.97
N TYR A 72 -24.12 2.92 7.79
CA TYR A 72 -24.46 3.66 6.56
C TYR A 72 -25.67 3.10 5.82
N THR A 73 -26.02 1.83 6.01
CA THR A 73 -27.18 1.23 5.32
C THR A 73 -28.48 2.05 5.45
N PRO A 74 -28.94 2.45 6.66
CA PRO A 74 -30.15 3.27 6.77
C PRO A 74 -29.99 4.66 6.15
N ILE A 75 -28.82 5.28 6.26
CA ILE A 75 -28.53 6.60 5.68
C ILE A 75 -28.61 6.54 4.15
N VAL A 76 -28.01 5.53 3.54
CA VAL A 76 -28.01 5.33 2.09
C VAL A 76 -29.43 5.04 1.58
N ASN A 77 -30.21 4.22 2.29
CA ASN A 77 -31.61 3.98 1.95
C ASN A 77 -32.43 5.27 1.93
N MET A 78 -32.26 6.13 2.94
CA MET A 78 -32.99 7.39 3.04
C MET A 78 -32.54 8.42 1.97
N VAL A 79 -31.23 8.64 1.83
CA VAL A 79 -30.68 9.78 1.05
C VAL A 79 -30.52 9.46 -0.44
N ILE A 80 -30.12 8.24 -0.78
CA ILE A 80 -29.82 7.86 -2.17
C ILE A 80 -31.01 7.15 -2.81
N TRP A 81 -31.62 6.21 -2.08
CA TRP A 81 -32.69 5.38 -2.62
C TRP A 81 -34.09 5.90 -2.33
N TYR A 82 -34.24 6.91 -1.46
CA TYR A 82 -35.53 7.45 -1.02
C TYR A 82 -36.52 6.35 -0.57
N LYS A 83 -36.00 5.37 0.16
CA LYS A 83 -36.76 4.33 0.86
C LYS A 83 -36.99 4.74 2.31
#